data_AF-X1BE20-F1
#
_entry.id   AF-X1BE20-F1
#
_cell.length_a   1.000
_cell.length_b   1.000
_cell.length_c   1.000
_cell.angle_alpha   90.00
_cell.angle_beta   90.00
_cell.angle_gamma   90.00
#
_symmetry.space_group_name_H-M   'P 1'
#
loop_
_entity.id
_entity.type
_entity.pdbx_description
1 polymer ?
#
loop_
_entity_poly.entity_id
_entity_poly.type
_entity_poly.pdbx_seq_one_letter_code
_entity_poly.pdbx_strand_id
1 'polypeptide(L)'
;QYSYDDHSIYVVNSFYKDFENLKVTAKVLNFDMSEKYSRTAAVTVPEDGKVRTFTIDWPEGLSQSHFLSLKLHDSAGQEISSNFYWLSTIPDIEGTKGYKPDRTFYVSPKSVADHTDLMQLPRVQLEMSYSIENGDNENIAEVRVKNPEQHLAFQIHLSVTRDEDGGEVTPTYWEDNYFSLLPGESKEVQARFDPRDLEGARAVVKVNGWNVE
;
A
#
# COMPACT_ATOMS: atom_id res chain seq x y z
N GLN A 1 8.60 -6.96 -0.70
CA GLN A 1 7.97 -6.79 -2.03
C GLN A 1 7.67 -8.14 -2.66
N TYR A 2 6.66 -8.18 -3.53
CA TYR A 2 6.30 -9.34 -4.36
C TYR A 2 6.88 -9.19 -5.78
N SER A 3 7.42 -10.27 -6.32
CA SER A 3 7.97 -10.35 -7.68
C SER A 3 6.93 -10.95 -8.63
N TYR A 4 6.48 -10.18 -9.62
CA TYR A 4 5.45 -10.61 -10.58
C TYR A 4 5.91 -11.72 -11.55
N ASP A 5 7.22 -11.85 -11.76
CA ASP A 5 7.81 -12.78 -12.72
C ASP A 5 7.99 -14.21 -12.17
N ASP A 6 8.35 -14.35 -10.89
CA ASP A 6 8.61 -15.67 -10.27
C ASP A 6 7.85 -15.91 -8.95
N HIS A 7 6.96 -14.97 -8.58
CA HIS A 7 6.08 -15.02 -7.41
C HIS A 7 6.82 -15.07 -6.07
N SER A 8 8.08 -14.67 -6.05
CA SER A 8 8.89 -14.64 -4.83
C SER A 8 8.62 -13.39 -3.98
N ILE A 9 8.84 -13.56 -2.68
CA ILE A 9 8.81 -12.48 -1.70
C ILE A 9 10.24 -12.11 -1.35
N TYR A 10 10.58 -10.85 -1.58
CA TYR A 10 11.86 -10.25 -1.21
C TYR A 10 11.70 -9.29 -0.05
N VAL A 11 12.71 -9.28 0.83
CA VAL A 11 12.95 -8.17 1.76
C VAL A 11 14.20 -7.44 1.27
N VAL A 12 14.10 -6.11 1.19
CA VAL A 12 15.17 -5.21 0.74
C VAL A 12 15.52 -4.30 1.90
N ASN A 13 16.81 -4.13 2.13
CA ASN A 13 17.38 -3.28 3.16
C ASN A 13 18.28 -2.24 2.49
N SER A 14 17.89 -0.98 2.54
CA SER A 14 18.70 0.13 2.00
C SER A 14 19.46 0.89 3.09
N PHE A 15 19.54 0.36 4.31
CA PHE A 15 20.32 0.93 5.40
C PHE A 15 21.72 0.32 5.45
N TYR A 16 22.68 1.09 5.97
CA TYR A 16 24.06 0.65 6.26
C TYR A 16 24.17 -0.07 7.62
N LYS A 17 23.23 -0.98 7.86
CA LYS A 17 23.24 -1.90 9.01
C LYS A 17 22.46 -3.16 8.68
N ASP A 18 22.87 -4.26 9.26
CA ASP A 18 22.15 -5.53 9.18
C ASP A 18 20.84 -5.46 9.98
N PHE A 19 19.85 -6.21 9.51
CA PHE A 19 18.63 -6.49 10.29
C PHE A 19 18.48 -7.99 10.46
N GLU A 20 18.40 -8.42 11.71
CA GLU A 20 18.25 -9.82 12.09
C GLU A 20 16.87 -10.09 12.67
N ASN A 21 16.44 -11.36 12.59
CA ASN A 21 15.19 -11.83 13.19
C ASN A 21 13.94 -11.04 12.76
N LEU A 22 13.96 -10.49 11.54
CA LEU A 22 12.76 -9.91 10.96
C LEU A 22 11.76 -11.01 10.66
N LYS A 23 10.48 -10.67 10.72
CA LYS A 23 9.37 -11.60 10.45
C LYS A 23 8.57 -11.07 9.26
N VAL A 24 8.69 -11.75 8.13
CA VAL A 24 7.86 -11.49 6.95
C VAL A 24 6.63 -12.40 6.96
N THR A 25 5.45 -11.82 6.75
CA THR A 25 4.18 -12.53 6.62
C THR A 25 3.54 -12.17 5.29
N ALA A 26 3.12 -13.17 4.53
CA ALA A 26 2.33 -13.04 3.31
C ALA A 26 0.97 -13.68 3.53
N LYS A 27 -0.10 -12.96 3.20
CA LYS A 27 -1.49 -13.45 3.20
C LYS A 27 -2.11 -13.27 1.83
N VAL A 28 -2.75 -14.33 1.30
CA VAL A 28 -3.57 -14.23 0.08
C VAL A 28 -5.04 -14.25 0.49
N LEU A 29 -5.79 -13.28 -0.02
CA LEU A 29 -7.19 -13.03 0.32
C LEU A 29 -8.01 -13.00 -0.97
N ASN A 30 -9.19 -13.61 -0.94
CA ASN A 30 -10.17 -13.42 -1.99
C ASN A 30 -10.81 -12.04 -1.93
N PHE A 31 -11.60 -11.71 -2.95
CA PHE A 31 -12.37 -10.47 -3.08
C PHE A 31 -13.29 -10.21 -1.88
N ASP A 32 -13.81 -11.28 -1.26
CA ASP A 32 -14.65 -11.27 -0.07
C ASP A 32 -13.87 -11.19 1.26
N MET A 33 -12.56 -10.94 1.19
CA MET A 33 -11.62 -10.95 2.33
C MET A 33 -11.41 -12.32 2.99
N SER A 34 -11.90 -13.42 2.40
CA SER A 34 -11.58 -14.75 2.92
C SER A 34 -10.11 -15.09 2.70
N GLU A 35 -9.40 -15.46 3.78
CA GLU A 35 -8.01 -15.88 3.73
C GLU A 35 -7.88 -17.25 3.07
N LYS A 36 -7.08 -17.34 2.00
CA LYS A 36 -6.80 -18.57 1.26
C LYS A 36 -5.42 -19.13 1.51
N TYR A 37 -4.49 -18.27 1.92
CA TYR A 37 -3.11 -18.63 2.19
C TYR A 37 -2.53 -17.69 3.25
N SER A 38 -1.68 -18.24 4.10
CA SER A 38 -0.84 -17.48 5.00
C SER A 38 0.48 -18.19 5.22
N ARG A 39 1.58 -17.47 5.02
CA ARG A 39 2.93 -17.96 5.30
C ARG A 39 3.73 -16.90 6.01
N THR A 40 4.50 -17.33 6.98
CA THR A 40 5.42 -16.50 7.73
C THR A 40 6.80 -17.12 7.70
N ALA A 41 7.83 -16.28 7.56
CA ALA A 41 9.22 -16.70 7.65
C ALA A 41 10.05 -15.68 8.45
N ALA A 42 11.02 -16.18 9.19
CA ALA A 42 12.09 -15.33 9.73
C ALA A 42 13.11 -15.03 8.63
N VAL A 43 13.68 -13.83 8.64
CA VAL A 43 14.71 -13.41 7.68
C VAL A 43 15.72 -12.50 8.36
N THR A 44 16.99 -12.71 8.01
CA THR A 44 18.08 -11.76 8.26
C THR A 44 18.46 -11.14 6.92
N VAL A 45 18.60 -9.82 6.87
CA VAL A 45 18.95 -9.08 5.65
C VAL A 45 20.20 -8.26 5.95
N PRO A 46 21.29 -8.47 5.17
CA PRO A 46 22.50 -7.68 5.35
C PRO A 46 22.27 -6.21 5.01
N GLU A 47 23.15 -5.34 5.48
CA GLU A 47 23.23 -3.95 5.07
C GLU A 47 23.28 -3.80 3.54
N ASP A 48 22.64 -2.75 3.02
CA ASP A 48 22.53 -2.45 1.58
C ASP A 48 22.23 -3.68 0.69
N GLY A 49 21.34 -4.53 1.20
CA GLY A 49 21.15 -5.89 0.72
C GLY A 49 19.71 -6.25 0.41
N LYS A 50 19.52 -7.42 -0.21
CA LYS A 50 18.21 -8.03 -0.40
C LYS A 50 18.27 -9.53 -0.22
N VAL A 51 17.18 -10.10 0.30
CA VAL A 51 17.05 -11.54 0.51
C VAL A 51 15.73 -12.03 -0.08
N ARG A 52 15.81 -13.08 -0.91
CA ARG A 52 14.65 -13.87 -1.32
C ARG A 52 14.23 -14.71 -0.12
N THR A 53 13.00 -14.53 0.35
CA THR A 53 12.51 -15.21 1.57
C THR A 53 11.84 -16.54 1.22
N PHE A 54 10.79 -16.49 0.42
CA PHE A 54 10.08 -17.66 -0.08
C PHE A 54 9.31 -17.33 -1.35
N THR A 55 8.76 -18.34 -1.98
CA THR A 55 7.81 -18.22 -3.10
C THR A 55 6.40 -18.50 -2.59
N ILE A 56 5.40 -17.80 -3.12
CA ILE A 56 4.00 -18.09 -2.79
C ILE A 56 3.58 -19.40 -3.47
N ASP A 57 3.07 -20.33 -2.65
CA ASP A 57 2.39 -21.52 -3.14
C ASP A 57 0.91 -21.16 -3.34
N TRP A 58 0.57 -20.72 -4.55
CA TRP A 58 -0.76 -20.16 -4.85
C TRP A 58 -1.87 -21.19 -4.61
N PRO A 59 -2.88 -20.87 -3.76
CA PRO A 59 -3.98 -21.78 -3.49
C PRO A 59 -4.96 -21.82 -4.67
N GLU A 60 -5.71 -22.92 -4.78
CA GLU A 60 -6.86 -23.00 -5.69
C GLU A 60 -8.06 -22.19 -5.16
N GLY A 61 -9.03 -21.90 -6.04
CA GLY A 61 -10.28 -21.25 -5.65
C GLY A 61 -10.14 -19.75 -5.33
N LEU A 62 -9.17 -19.09 -5.97
CA LEU A 62 -9.04 -17.63 -5.92
C LEU A 62 -10.17 -16.96 -6.69
N SER A 63 -10.69 -15.85 -6.16
CA SER A 63 -11.50 -14.92 -6.94
C SER A 63 -10.67 -14.28 -8.06
N GLN A 64 -11.33 -13.78 -9.10
CA GLN A 64 -10.65 -13.21 -10.27
C GLN A 64 -9.63 -12.14 -9.84
N SER A 65 -10.08 -11.02 -9.26
CA SER A 65 -9.19 -10.22 -8.43
C SER A 65 -9.08 -10.83 -7.05
N HIS A 66 -7.86 -10.93 -6.57
CA HIS A 66 -7.52 -11.35 -5.23
C HIS A 66 -6.36 -10.49 -4.73
N PHE A 67 -6.10 -10.54 -3.43
CA PHE A 67 -5.18 -9.63 -2.79
C PHE A 67 -4.04 -10.37 -2.12
N LEU A 68 -2.85 -9.78 -2.17
CA LEU A 68 -1.69 -10.21 -1.42
C LEU A 68 -1.29 -9.10 -0.44
N SER A 69 -1.45 -9.39 0.84
CA SER A 69 -0.97 -8.54 1.93
C SER A 69 0.39 -9.03 2.40
N LEU A 70 1.41 -8.18 2.31
CA LEU A 70 2.73 -8.42 2.87
C LEU A 70 2.94 -7.52 4.09
N LYS A 71 3.42 -8.10 5.18
CA LYS A 71 3.83 -7.37 6.38
C LYS A 71 5.21 -7.82 6.82
N LEU A 72 6.02 -6.86 7.24
CA LEU A 72 7.34 -7.08 7.80
C LEU A 72 7.36 -6.49 9.21
N HIS A 73 7.69 -7.34 10.19
CA HIS A 73 7.86 -6.92 11.56
C HIS A 73 9.32 -7.05 11.97
N ASP A 74 9.78 -6.15 12.82
CA ASP A 74 11.07 -6.25 13.47
C ASP A 74 11.08 -7.30 14.61
N SER A 75 12.21 -7.42 15.29
CA SER A 75 12.37 -8.36 16.41
C SER A 75 11.58 -7.98 17.66
N ALA A 76 11.14 -6.72 17.79
CA ALA A 76 10.25 -6.25 18.86
C ALA A 76 8.76 -6.49 18.53
N GLY A 77 8.45 -6.90 17.30
CA GLY A 77 7.09 -7.12 16.82
C GLY A 77 6.42 -5.86 16.28
N GLN A 78 7.17 -4.78 16.05
CA GLN A 78 6.66 -3.57 15.41
C GLN A 78 6.57 -3.80 13.89
N GLU A 79 5.44 -3.43 13.27
CA GLU A 79 5.33 -3.40 11.81
C GLU A 79 6.24 -2.28 11.29
N ILE A 80 7.22 -2.63 10.45
CA ILE A 80 8.19 -1.70 9.87
C ILE A 80 8.03 -1.53 8.35
N SER A 81 7.21 -2.38 7.72
CA SER A 81 6.81 -2.25 6.33
C SER A 81 5.55 -3.07 6.06
N SER A 82 4.64 -2.50 5.27
CA SER A 82 3.54 -3.22 4.66
C SER A 82 3.50 -2.93 3.16
N ASN A 83 3.01 -3.90 2.38
CA ASN A 83 2.77 -3.71 0.96
C ASN A 83 1.56 -4.56 0.53
N PHE A 84 0.69 -3.98 -0.27
CA PHE A 84 -0.59 -4.58 -0.63
C PHE A 84 -0.71 -4.63 -2.16
N TYR A 85 -0.96 -5.82 -2.69
CA TYR A 85 -1.07 -6.06 -4.12
C TYR A 85 -2.47 -6.56 -4.44
N TRP A 86 -3.03 -6.09 -5.56
CA TRP A 86 -4.22 -6.65 -6.18
C TRP A 86 -3.76 -7.40 -7.44
N LEU A 87 -4.11 -8.68 -7.50
CA LEU A 87 -3.64 -9.63 -8.50
C LEU A 87 -4.84 -10.25 -9.20
N SER A 88 -4.63 -10.82 -10.38
CA SER A 88 -5.70 -11.35 -11.22
C SER A 88 -5.41 -12.81 -11.59
N THR A 89 -6.44 -13.66 -11.58
CA THR A 89 -6.34 -15.04 -12.12
C THR A 89 -6.21 -15.05 -13.65
N ILE A 90 -6.51 -13.93 -14.30
CA ILE A 90 -6.12 -13.66 -15.69
C ILE A 90 -4.80 -12.88 -15.61
N PRO A 91 -3.63 -13.48 -15.89
CA PRO A 91 -2.36 -12.79 -15.74
C PRO A 91 -2.06 -11.86 -16.92
N ASP A 92 -1.21 -10.87 -16.68
CA ASP A 92 -0.49 -10.20 -17.76
C ASP A 92 0.46 -11.21 -18.42
N ILE A 93 0.33 -11.37 -19.73
CA ILE A 93 1.24 -12.23 -20.51
C ILE A 93 1.86 -11.38 -21.60
N GLU A 94 3.18 -11.27 -21.55
CA GLU A 94 3.96 -10.57 -22.57
C GLU A 94 3.65 -11.16 -23.96
N GLY A 95 3.40 -10.29 -24.93
CA GLY A 95 3.27 -10.65 -26.33
C GLY A 95 4.42 -10.09 -27.15
N THR A 96 4.12 -9.39 -28.24
CA THR A 96 5.16 -8.81 -29.09
C THR A 96 5.48 -7.37 -28.68
N LYS A 97 6.75 -7.02 -28.61
CA LYS A 97 7.21 -5.63 -28.44
C LYS A 97 8.24 -5.27 -29.50
N GLY A 98 8.38 -3.97 -29.79
CA GLY A 98 9.34 -3.51 -30.78
C GLY A 98 9.28 -2.01 -31.00
N TYR A 99 9.86 -1.58 -32.11
CA TYR A 99 9.83 -0.18 -32.54
C TYR A 99 9.19 -0.10 -33.92
N LYS A 100 8.30 0.87 -34.09
CA LYS A 100 7.79 1.27 -35.41
C LYS A 100 8.90 1.99 -36.20
N PRO A 101 8.76 2.18 -37.53
CA PRO A 101 9.76 2.91 -38.33
C PRO A 101 10.06 4.34 -37.84
N ASP A 102 9.09 4.99 -37.19
CA ASP A 102 9.23 6.32 -36.58
C ASP A 102 9.90 6.29 -35.19
N ARG A 103 10.41 5.12 -34.76
CA ARG A 103 11.01 4.85 -33.45
C ARG A 103 10.02 4.88 -32.28
N THR A 104 8.71 4.88 -32.53
CA THR A 104 7.71 4.69 -31.47
C THR A 104 7.81 3.26 -30.94
N PHE A 105 8.08 3.12 -29.64
CA PHE A 105 8.04 1.82 -28.96
C PHE A 105 6.59 1.32 -28.88
N TYR A 106 6.38 0.02 -29.11
CA TYR A 106 5.08 -0.61 -28.95
C TYR A 106 5.17 -1.92 -28.17
N VAL A 107 4.07 -2.26 -27.51
CA VAL A 107 3.82 -3.56 -26.89
C VAL A 107 2.42 -4.00 -27.30
N SER A 108 2.27 -5.26 -27.67
CA SER A 108 1.00 -5.93 -27.90
C SER A 108 0.97 -7.15 -26.99
N PRO A 109 0.40 -7.05 -25.79
CA PRO A 109 0.36 -8.16 -24.84
C PRO A 109 -0.53 -9.29 -25.37
N LYS A 110 -0.22 -10.53 -24.95
CA LYS A 110 -1.04 -11.70 -25.25
C LYS A 110 -2.25 -11.80 -24.31
N SER A 111 -2.09 -11.31 -23.09
CA SER A 111 -3.13 -11.21 -22.05
C SER A 111 -2.86 -9.99 -21.21
N VAL A 112 -3.91 -9.35 -20.70
CA VAL A 112 -3.84 -8.22 -19.77
C VAL A 112 -4.57 -8.62 -18.50
N ALA A 113 -4.01 -8.29 -17.34
CA ALA A 113 -4.66 -8.57 -16.07
C ALA A 113 -6.05 -7.95 -15.98
N ASP A 114 -7.04 -8.72 -15.51
CA ASP A 114 -8.43 -8.28 -15.41
C ASP A 114 -8.81 -7.99 -13.95
N HIS A 115 -8.84 -6.70 -13.65
CA HIS A 115 -9.20 -6.16 -12.34
C HIS A 115 -10.57 -5.45 -12.35
N THR A 116 -11.44 -5.76 -13.32
CA THR A 116 -12.72 -5.05 -13.49
C THR A 116 -13.68 -5.23 -12.31
N ASP A 117 -13.57 -6.33 -11.57
CA ASP A 117 -14.31 -6.59 -10.34
C ASP A 117 -13.96 -5.62 -9.20
N LEU A 118 -12.80 -4.94 -9.21
CA LEU A 118 -12.49 -3.88 -8.24
C LEU A 118 -13.56 -2.77 -8.24
N MET A 119 -14.24 -2.53 -9.37
CA MET A 119 -15.37 -1.60 -9.47
C MET A 119 -16.58 -1.99 -8.61
N GLN A 120 -16.62 -3.24 -8.14
CA GLN A 120 -17.70 -3.81 -7.33
C GLN A 120 -17.33 -3.90 -5.85
N LEU A 121 -16.17 -3.35 -5.44
CA LEU A 121 -15.79 -3.30 -4.04
C LEU A 121 -16.88 -2.57 -3.23
N PRO A 122 -17.42 -3.18 -2.15
CA PRO A 122 -18.38 -2.52 -1.28
C PRO A 122 -17.82 -1.22 -0.73
N ARG A 123 -18.68 -0.20 -0.54
CA ARG A 123 -18.27 1.03 0.15
C ARG A 123 -17.88 0.71 1.60
N VAL A 124 -16.86 1.40 2.11
CA VAL A 124 -16.39 1.29 3.49
C VAL A 124 -16.39 2.67 4.14
N GLN A 125 -17.08 2.80 5.26
CA GLN A 125 -17.00 3.99 6.10
C GLN A 125 -15.81 3.89 7.05
N LEU A 126 -14.85 4.81 6.92
CA LEU A 126 -13.66 4.82 7.75
C LEU A 126 -13.89 5.57 9.07
N GLU A 127 -13.23 5.11 10.13
CA GLU A 127 -13.05 5.89 11.35
C GLU A 127 -11.71 6.64 11.24
N MET A 128 -11.75 7.97 11.18
CA MET A 128 -10.56 8.82 11.12
C MET A 128 -10.51 9.82 12.28
N SER A 129 -9.33 9.99 12.86
CA SER A 129 -9.02 11.08 13.80
C SER A 129 -7.64 11.65 13.50
N TYR A 130 -7.44 12.94 13.73
CA TYR A 130 -6.14 13.56 13.58
C TYR A 130 -5.89 14.70 14.57
N SER A 131 -4.62 15.00 14.81
CA SER A 131 -4.13 16.19 15.52
C SER A 131 -3.11 16.91 14.62
N ILE A 132 -2.95 18.22 14.82
CA ILE A 132 -1.93 19.00 14.13
C ILE A 132 -1.16 19.80 15.17
N GLU A 133 0.12 19.49 15.32
CA GLU A 133 1.08 20.26 16.09
C GLU A 133 1.62 21.38 15.20
N ASN A 134 1.41 22.64 15.61
CA ASN A 134 1.91 23.80 14.89
C ASN A 134 3.31 24.15 15.38
N GLY A 135 4.28 24.17 14.48
CA GLY A 135 5.66 24.57 14.75
C GLY A 135 6.07 25.79 13.95
N ASP A 136 7.18 26.43 14.36
CA ASP A 136 7.67 27.66 13.70
C ASP A 136 8.14 27.42 12.25
N ASN A 137 8.70 26.24 11.98
CA ASN A 137 9.26 25.88 10.68
C ASN A 137 8.47 24.78 9.96
N GLU A 138 7.66 24.02 10.70
CA GLU A 138 6.98 22.84 10.18
C GLU A 138 5.82 22.47 11.08
N ASN A 139 4.69 22.12 10.45
CA ASN A 139 3.56 21.52 11.12
C ASN A 139 3.62 20.00 10.96
N ILE A 140 3.21 19.29 12.01
CA ILE A 140 3.13 17.83 12.03
C ILE A 140 1.68 17.44 12.24
N ALA A 141 1.09 16.74 11.26
CA ALA A 141 -0.22 16.12 11.41
C ALA A 141 -0.05 14.65 11.77
N GLU A 142 -0.63 14.21 12.89
CA GLU A 142 -0.73 12.79 13.24
C GLU A 142 -2.12 12.31 12.88
N VAL A 143 -2.22 11.28 12.03
CA VAL A 143 -3.50 10.78 11.51
C VAL A 143 -3.64 9.32 11.84
N ARG A 144 -4.77 8.96 12.45
CA ARG A 144 -5.19 7.58 12.67
C ARG A 144 -6.40 7.26 11.81
N VAL A 145 -6.29 6.19 11.04
CA VAL A 145 -7.36 5.66 10.18
C VAL A 145 -7.65 4.22 10.58
N LYS A 146 -8.92 3.86 10.69
CA LYS A 146 -9.37 2.51 10.99
C LYS A 146 -10.47 2.08 10.02
N ASN A 147 -10.39 0.83 9.59
CA ASN A 147 -11.47 0.15 8.88
C ASN A 147 -12.27 -0.70 9.90
N PRO A 148 -13.43 -0.23 10.38
CA PRO A 148 -14.25 -1.00 11.32
C PRO A 148 -15.11 -2.08 10.63
N GLU A 149 -15.17 -2.09 9.30
CA GLU A 149 -16.09 -2.92 8.54
C GLU A 149 -15.50 -4.30 8.18
N GLN A 150 -16.27 -5.08 7.41
CA GLN A 150 -15.91 -6.43 6.95
C GLN A 150 -15.42 -6.47 5.49
N HIS A 151 -15.28 -5.30 4.85
CA HIS A 151 -14.83 -5.17 3.47
C HIS A 151 -13.46 -4.48 3.42
N LEU A 152 -12.73 -4.66 2.32
CA LEU A 152 -11.46 -3.99 2.09
C LEU A 152 -11.67 -2.47 1.99
N ALA A 153 -10.95 -1.68 2.78
CA ALA A 153 -10.79 -0.25 2.48
C ALA A 153 -9.59 -0.09 1.54
N PHE A 154 -9.84 0.23 0.28
CA PHE A 154 -8.85 0.10 -0.79
C PHE A 154 -8.31 1.47 -1.24
N GLN A 155 -6.97 1.56 -1.35
CA GLN A 155 -6.25 2.74 -1.85
C GLN A 155 -6.63 4.05 -1.14
N ILE A 156 -6.54 4.05 0.19
CA ILE A 156 -6.79 5.19 1.06
C ILE A 156 -5.75 6.28 0.81
N HIS A 157 -6.22 7.44 0.38
CA HIS A 157 -5.44 8.64 0.14
C HIS A 157 -5.74 9.70 1.20
N LEU A 158 -4.70 10.16 1.90
CA LEU A 158 -4.78 11.24 2.86
C LEU A 158 -4.18 12.52 2.28
N SER A 159 -4.81 13.66 2.55
CA SER A 159 -4.34 14.97 2.10
C SER A 159 -4.51 16.02 3.20
N VAL A 160 -3.55 16.93 3.33
CA VAL A 160 -3.70 18.15 4.12
C VAL A 160 -4.21 19.25 3.20
N THR A 161 -5.27 19.95 3.59
CA THR A 161 -5.94 20.99 2.80
C THR A 161 -6.02 22.31 3.55
N ARG A 162 -6.14 23.41 2.80
CA ARG A 162 -6.42 24.76 3.33
C ARG A 162 -7.92 24.88 3.60
N ASP A 163 -8.35 24.72 4.85
CA ASP A 163 -9.77 24.62 5.24
C ASP A 163 -10.54 23.46 4.56
N GLU A 164 -11.83 23.34 4.88
CA GLU A 164 -12.70 22.25 4.40
C GLU A 164 -12.96 22.26 2.88
N ASP A 165 -12.81 23.40 2.21
CA ASP A 165 -13.11 23.54 0.77
C ASP A 165 -11.88 23.92 -0.07
N GLY A 166 -10.73 24.18 0.57
CA GLY A 166 -9.55 24.61 -0.17
C GLY A 166 -8.73 23.46 -0.74
N GLY A 167 -7.73 23.88 -1.52
CA GLY A 167 -6.82 22.96 -2.19
C GLY A 167 -5.83 22.30 -1.23
N GLU A 168 -5.24 21.22 -1.71
CA GLU A 168 -4.16 20.50 -1.03
C GLU A 168 -2.96 21.42 -0.77
N VAL A 169 -2.36 21.27 0.41
CA VAL A 169 -1.13 21.93 0.82
C VAL A 169 0.04 21.16 0.22
N THR A 170 0.88 21.85 -0.55
CA THR A 170 2.00 21.22 -1.25
C THR A 170 3.27 22.06 -1.12
N PRO A 171 4.43 21.45 -0.85
CA PRO A 171 4.61 20.00 -0.63
C PRO A 171 4.16 19.54 0.77
N THR A 172 3.60 18.34 0.84
CA THR A 172 3.36 17.61 2.09
C THR A 172 4.12 16.29 2.04
N TYR A 173 4.86 15.96 3.10
CA TYR A 173 5.65 14.73 3.22
C TYR A 173 4.96 13.76 4.16
N TRP A 174 4.45 12.65 3.62
CA TRP A 174 3.78 11.59 4.38
C TRP A 174 4.75 10.45 4.70
N GLU A 175 4.65 9.88 5.91
CA GLU A 175 5.33 8.63 6.26
C GLU A 175 4.83 7.46 5.42
N ASP A 176 3.52 7.42 5.17
CA ASP A 176 2.87 6.48 4.26
C ASP A 176 1.54 7.06 3.76
N ASN A 177 1.14 6.67 2.55
CA ASN A 177 -0.08 7.12 1.90
C ASN A 177 -0.49 6.12 0.80
N TYR A 178 -1.70 6.20 0.25
CA TYR A 178 -2.22 5.24 -0.73
C TYR A 178 -2.22 3.78 -0.24
N PHE A 179 -2.40 3.56 1.06
CA PHE A 179 -2.42 2.23 1.68
C PHE A 179 -3.82 1.61 1.65
N SER A 180 -3.93 0.32 1.96
CA SER A 180 -5.21 -0.37 2.12
C SER A 180 -5.31 -0.98 3.51
N LEU A 181 -6.53 -1.05 4.06
CA LEU A 181 -6.78 -1.65 5.39
C LEU A 181 -7.73 -2.84 5.26
N LEU A 182 -7.30 -3.99 5.76
CA LEU A 182 -8.16 -5.15 5.90
C LEU A 182 -9.25 -4.91 6.97
N PRO A 183 -10.30 -5.75 7.01
CA PRO A 183 -11.31 -5.70 8.07
C PRO A 183 -10.71 -5.63 9.48
N GLY A 184 -11.09 -4.60 10.24
CA GLY A 184 -10.64 -4.36 11.60
C GLY A 184 -9.26 -3.74 11.75
N GLU A 185 -8.51 -3.53 10.66
CA GLU A 185 -7.17 -2.92 10.75
C GLU A 185 -7.21 -1.42 11.01
N SER A 186 -6.13 -0.93 11.60
CA SER A 186 -5.89 0.49 11.82
C SER A 186 -4.46 0.84 11.42
N LYS A 187 -4.25 2.10 11.03
CA LYS A 187 -2.92 2.64 10.74
C LYS A 187 -2.81 4.06 11.26
N GLU A 188 -1.63 4.36 11.78
CA GLU A 188 -1.22 5.70 12.19
C GLU A 188 -0.11 6.15 11.23
N VAL A 189 -0.22 7.37 10.73
CA VAL A 189 0.76 7.98 9.83
C VAL A 189 0.95 9.45 10.18
N GLN A 190 2.16 9.97 9.98
CA GLN A 190 2.44 11.39 10.10
C GLN A 190 2.57 12.08 8.74
N ALA A 191 2.18 13.35 8.70
CA ALA A 191 2.44 14.27 7.60
C ALA A 191 3.18 15.51 8.08
N ARG A 192 4.16 15.97 7.30
CA ARG A 192 4.96 17.17 7.58
C ARG A 192 4.79 18.18 6.46
N PHE A 193 4.47 19.43 6.79
CA PHE A 193 4.23 20.51 5.83
C PHE A 193 4.59 21.89 6.39
N ASP A 194 4.89 22.84 5.52
CA ASP A 194 5.28 24.20 5.92
C ASP A 194 4.04 25.03 6.32
N PRO A 195 4.02 25.67 7.49
CA PRO A 195 2.90 26.51 7.91
C PRO A 195 2.64 27.68 6.95
N ARG A 196 3.64 28.14 6.20
CA ARG A 196 3.48 29.24 5.21
C ARG A 196 2.63 28.82 4.03
N ASP A 197 2.64 27.54 3.67
CA ASP A 197 1.86 27.02 2.55
C ASP A 197 0.37 26.94 2.87
N LEU A 198 -0.02 27.15 4.13
CA LEU A 198 -1.43 27.32 4.53
C LEU A 198 -1.99 28.69 4.14
N GLU A 199 -1.14 29.69 3.86
CA GLU A 199 -1.56 31.04 3.51
C GLU A 199 -2.52 31.68 4.54
N GLY A 200 -2.37 31.30 5.82
CA GLY A 200 -3.19 31.75 6.93
C GLY A 200 -4.50 30.98 7.15
N ALA A 201 -4.80 29.97 6.31
CA ALA A 201 -5.92 29.06 6.50
C ALA A 201 -5.68 28.06 7.64
N ARG A 202 -6.75 27.42 8.13
CA ARG A 202 -6.61 26.31 9.07
C ARG A 202 -6.34 25.02 8.30
N ALA A 203 -5.34 24.26 8.73
CA ALA A 203 -5.07 22.95 8.16
C ALA A 203 -6.19 21.95 8.50
N VAL A 204 -6.66 21.22 7.49
CA VAL A 204 -7.64 20.12 7.62
C VAL A 204 -7.09 18.88 6.94
N VAL A 205 -7.11 17.75 7.64
CA VAL A 205 -6.81 16.43 7.04
C VAL A 205 -8.08 15.85 6.45
N LYS A 206 -8.01 15.43 5.18
CA LYS A 206 -9.08 14.72 4.48
C LYS A 206 -8.65 13.32 4.10
N VAL A 207 -9.64 12.44 4.00
CA VAL A 207 -9.51 11.07 3.51
C VAL A 207 -10.30 10.91 2.22
N ASN A 208 -9.71 10.19 1.27
CA ASN A 208 -10.33 9.71 0.05
C ASN A 208 -9.83 8.29 -0.22
N GLY A 209 -10.36 7.62 -1.23
CA GLY A 209 -9.89 6.32 -1.67
C GLY A 209 -10.86 5.70 -2.66
N TRP A 210 -10.53 4.50 -3.13
CA TRP A 210 -11.28 3.85 -4.20
C TRP A 210 -12.75 3.60 -3.84
N ASN A 211 -12.98 3.05 -2.65
CA ASN A 211 -14.30 2.66 -2.15
C ASN A 211 -14.59 3.18 -0.73
N VAL A 212 -13.91 4.24 -0.29
CA VAL A 212 -14.06 4.74 1.08
C VAL A 212 -14.91 6.01 1.15
N GLU A 213 -15.54 6.22 2.29
CA GLU A 213 -16.29 7.42 2.69
C GLU A 213 -15.91 7.85 4.11
#